data_AF-A0A9R1CBP5-F1
#
_entry.id   AF-A0A9R1CBP5-F1
#
_cell.length_a   1.000
_cell.length_b   1.000
_cell.length_c   1.000
_cell.angle_alpha   90.00
_cell.angle_beta   90.00
_cell.angle_gamma   90.00
#
_symmetry.space_group_name_H-M   'P 1'
#
loop_
_entity.id
_entity.type
_entity.pdbx_description
1 polymer ?
#
loop_
_entity_poly.entity_id
_entity_poly.type
_entity_poly.pdbx_seq_one_letter_code
_entity_poly.pdbx_strand_id
1 'polypeptide(L)'
;MKVRGKIHLPAGRKTMLVGGGLTGFINGLLGISGPLSSAVFLTLGLSPVAYIVSEATAAAAMHIVKAVTYGKFDLMNMHIFLNGFFIGCAMMLGNFIALRLVSHVNKKPYQRVVACVMIAVSLWLFVTV
;
A
#
# COMPACT_ATOMS: atom_id res chain seq x y z
N MET A 1 -11.49 -3.84 -24.91
CA MET A 1 -11.43 -2.36 -24.82
C MET A 1 -9.97 -1.94 -24.68
N LYS A 2 -9.42 -1.30 -25.71
CA LYS A 2 -7.99 -0.98 -25.84
C LYS A 2 -7.76 0.47 -25.40
N VAL A 3 -7.90 0.75 -24.10
CA VAL A 3 -7.58 2.07 -23.54
C VAL A 3 -6.12 2.04 -23.11
N ARG A 4 -5.21 2.41 -24.02
CA ARG A 4 -3.77 2.40 -23.72
C ARG A 4 -3.09 3.61 -24.36
N GLY A 5 -3.54 4.79 -23.96
CA GLY A 5 -2.70 5.99 -23.97
C GLY A 5 -1.62 5.77 -22.91
N LYS A 6 -0.52 5.13 -23.30
CA LYS A 6 0.62 4.92 -22.39
C LYS A 6 1.30 6.27 -22.17
N ILE A 7 0.92 6.97 -21.11
CA ILE A 7 1.79 7.98 -20.51
C ILE A 7 2.98 7.20 -19.94
N HIS A 8 4.02 7.00 -20.74
CA HIS A 8 5.30 6.49 -20.25
C HIS A 8 6.00 7.67 -19.59
N LEU A 9 5.91 7.74 -18.27
CA LEU A 9 6.84 8.59 -17.52
C LEU A 9 8.26 8.05 -17.77
N PRO A 10 9.23 8.91 -18.09
CA PRO A 10 10.59 8.46 -18.35
C PRO A 10 11.16 7.80 -17.08
N ALA A 11 11.69 6.60 -17.22
CA ALA A 11 12.36 5.92 -16.12
C ALA A 11 13.66 6.67 -15.78
N GLY A 12 13.69 7.39 -14.65
CA GLY A 12 14.85 8.19 -14.28
C GLY A 12 14.76 8.78 -12.87
N ARG A 13 15.91 9.24 -12.36
CA ARG A 13 16.03 9.84 -11.02
C ARG A 13 15.06 11.00 -10.80
N LYS A 14 14.80 11.79 -11.84
CA LYS A 14 13.85 12.92 -11.79
C LYS A 14 12.42 12.46 -11.52
N THR A 15 11.97 11.39 -12.19
CA THR A 15 10.64 10.79 -11.99
C THR A 15 10.51 10.19 -10.59
N MET A 16 11.58 9.60 -10.05
CA MET A 16 11.59 9.10 -8.67
C MET A 16 11.53 10.22 -7.64
N LEU A 17 12.28 11.30 -7.84
CA LEU A 17 12.25 12.45 -6.93
C LEU A 17 10.89 13.15 -6.94
N VAL A 18 10.37 13.47 -8.13
CA VAL A 18 9.09 14.15 -8.27
C VAL A 18 7.93 13.23 -7.91
N GLY A 19 7.89 12.02 -8.45
CA GLY A 19 6.83 11.04 -8.20
C GLY A 19 6.81 10.55 -6.76
N GLY A 20 7.97 10.26 -6.19
CA GLY A 20 8.11 9.90 -4.77
C GLY A 20 7.73 11.05 -3.85
N GLY A 21 8.17 12.28 -4.16
CA GLY A 21 7.79 13.49 -3.42
C GLY A 21 6.28 13.74 -3.45
N LEU A 22 5.66 13.65 -4.63
CA LEU A 22 4.22 13.83 -4.79
C LEU A 22 3.42 12.74 -4.06
N THR A 23 3.87 11.48 -4.18
CA THR A 23 3.26 10.35 -3.47
C THR A 23 3.34 10.55 -1.95
N GLY A 24 4.51 10.93 -1.44
CA GLY A 24 4.70 11.21 -0.03
C GLY A 24 3.85 12.37 0.47
N PHE A 25 3.77 13.45 -0.31
CA PHE A 25 2.95 14.63 0.01
C PHE A 25 1.46 14.29 0.09
N ILE A 26 0.92 13.61 -0.92
CA ILE A 26 -0.50 13.20 -0.95
C ILE A 26 -0.79 12.18 0.15
N ASN A 27 0.11 11.23 0.41
CA ASN A 27 -0.03 10.29 1.52
C ASN A 27 0.00 10.98 2.89
N GLY A 28 0.77 12.06 3.01
CA GLY A 28 0.81 12.90 4.21
C GLY A 28 -0.51 13.63 4.45
N LEU A 29 -1.08 14.24 3.40
CA LEU A 29 -2.30 15.03 3.48
C LEU A 29 -3.59 14.20 3.56
N LEU A 30 -3.74 13.23 2.66
CA LEU A 30 -5.00 12.49 2.45
C LEU A 30 -4.94 11.05 2.97
N GLY A 31 -3.76 10.53 3.29
CA GLY A 31 -3.58 9.12 3.65
C GLY A 31 -3.71 8.14 2.48
N ILE A 32 -3.76 8.64 1.25
CA ILE A 32 -3.92 7.84 0.03
C ILE A 32 -2.57 7.78 -0.69
N SER A 33 -2.07 6.57 -0.94
CA SER A 33 -0.78 6.38 -1.64
C SER A 33 -0.84 5.36 -2.78
N GLY A 34 -1.75 4.39 -2.73
CA GLY A 34 -1.70 3.17 -3.55
C GLY A 34 -1.59 3.41 -5.07
N PRO A 35 -2.63 3.98 -5.74
CA PRO A 35 -2.62 4.12 -7.20
C PRO A 35 -1.48 4.99 -7.73
N LEU A 36 -1.15 6.06 -7.00
CA LEU A 36 -0.11 7.00 -7.41
C LEU A 36 1.30 6.39 -7.22
N SER A 37 1.56 5.81 -6.06
CA SER A 37 2.82 5.08 -5.78
C SER A 37 3.05 3.99 -6.83
N SER A 38 2.02 3.18 -7.07
CA SER A 38 2.06 2.11 -8.07
C SER A 38 2.39 2.64 -9.46
N ALA A 39 1.75 3.74 -9.89
CA ALA A 39 2.02 4.36 -11.18
C ALA A 39 3.49 4.80 -11.32
N VAL A 40 4.09 5.36 -10.26
CA VAL A 40 5.51 5.76 -10.25
C VAL A 40 6.42 4.54 -10.32
N PHE A 41 6.22 3.53 -9.45
CA PHE A 41 7.09 2.34 -9.41
C PHE A 41 6.98 1.46 -10.67
N LEU A 42 5.81 1.40 -11.31
CA LEU A 42 5.64 0.65 -12.57
C LEU A 42 6.46 1.22 -13.73
N THR A 43 6.80 2.51 -13.68
CA THR A 43 7.63 3.15 -14.73
C THR A 43 9.08 2.69 -14.71
N LEU A 44 9.54 2.11 -13.60
CA LEU A 44 10.91 1.66 -13.40
C LEU A 44 11.20 0.29 -14.05
N GLY A 45 10.18 -0.42 -14.54
CA GLY A 45 10.36 -1.73 -15.15
C GLY A 45 10.94 -2.79 -14.21
N LEU A 46 10.70 -2.65 -12.90
CA LEU A 46 11.20 -3.58 -11.88
C LEU A 46 10.63 -4.99 -12.07
N SER A 47 11.41 -5.99 -11.66
CA SER A 47 10.87 -7.35 -11.50
C SER A 47 9.76 -7.36 -10.43
N PRO A 48 8.80 -8.31 -10.46
CA PRO A 48 7.69 -8.31 -9.51
C PRO A 48 8.13 -8.28 -8.04
N VAL A 49 9.20 -9.01 -7.70
CA VAL A 49 9.74 -9.02 -6.34
C VAL A 49 10.39 -7.68 -5.99
N ALA A 50 11.20 -7.12 -6.90
CA ALA A 50 11.86 -5.83 -6.67
C ALA A 50 10.84 -4.68 -6.55
N TYR A 51 9.75 -4.73 -7.33
CA TYR A 51 8.63 -3.80 -7.23
C TYR A 51 8.00 -3.83 -5.83
N ILE A 52 7.60 -5.02 -5.35
CA ILE A 52 6.93 -5.18 -4.05
C ILE A 52 7.83 -4.71 -2.91
N VAL A 53 9.10 -5.12 -2.91
CA VAL A 53 10.05 -4.75 -1.85
C VAL A 53 10.32 -3.23 -1.85
N SER A 54 10.45 -2.63 -3.04
CA SER A 54 10.71 -1.18 -3.14
C SER A 54 9.52 -0.34 -2.69
N GLU A 55 8.31 -0.74 -3.11
CA GLU A 55 7.07 -0.09 -2.68
C GLU A 55 6.88 -0.21 -1.16
N ALA A 56 7.05 -1.41 -0.61
CA ALA A 56 6.95 -1.65 0.83
C ALA A 56 7.97 -0.82 1.62
N THR A 57 9.20 -0.71 1.12
CA THR A 57 10.25 0.11 1.75
C THR A 57 9.89 1.60 1.73
N ALA A 58 9.39 2.10 0.60
CA ALA A 58 8.94 3.49 0.49
C ALA A 58 7.75 3.78 1.42
N ALA A 59 6.76 2.89 1.47
CA ALA A 59 5.63 3.01 2.37
C ALA A 59 6.08 3.01 3.84
N ALA A 60 6.97 2.10 4.24
CA ALA A 60 7.52 2.05 5.59
C ALA A 60 8.23 3.36 5.96
N ALA A 61 9.09 3.88 5.07
CA ALA A 61 9.74 5.16 5.28
C ALA A 61 8.74 6.31 5.47
N MET A 62 7.68 6.38 4.65
CA MET A 62 6.63 7.38 4.78
C MET A 62 5.90 7.27 6.13
N HIS A 63 5.57 6.05 6.58
CA HIS A 63 4.89 5.83 7.85
C HIS A 63 5.78 6.14 9.07
N ILE A 64 7.08 5.86 9.00
CA ILE A 64 8.05 6.26 10.03
C ILE A 64 8.09 7.77 10.16
N VAL A 65 8.22 8.49 9.04
CA VAL A 65 8.21 9.97 9.05
C VAL A 65 6.90 10.50 9.64
N LYS A 66 5.75 9.89 9.30
CA LYS A 66 4.44 10.25 9.85
C LYS A 66 4.37 10.03 11.36
N ALA A 67 4.85 8.89 11.86
CA ALA A 67 4.89 8.60 13.30
C ALA A 67 5.77 9.59 14.07
N VAL A 68 6.97 9.91 13.56
CA VAL A 68 7.86 10.92 14.17
C VAL A 68 7.22 12.29 14.17
N THR A 69 6.57 12.68 13.06
CA THR A 69 5.90 13.98 12.94
C THR A 69 4.75 14.09 13.95
N TYR A 70 3.89 13.07 14.04
CA TYR A 70 2.81 13.05 15.03
C TYR A 70 3.32 13.08 16.47
N GLY A 71 4.43 12.39 16.77
CA GLY A 71 5.08 12.49 18.07
C GLY A 71 5.56 13.90 18.40
N LYS A 72 6.13 14.63 17.43
CA LYS A 72 6.59 16.03 17.64
C LYS A 72 5.47 17.03 17.86
N PHE A 73 4.28 16.77 17.31
CA PHE A 73 3.09 17.63 17.49
C PHE A 73 2.21 17.20 18.66
N ASP A 74 2.69 16.30 19.53
CA ASP A 74 1.94 15.74 20.68
C ASP A 74 0.63 15.03 20.28
N LEU A 75 0.55 14.60 19.02
CA LEU A 75 -0.59 13.85 18.45
C LEU A 75 -0.45 12.34 18.69
N MET A 76 0.72 11.88 19.13
CA MET A 76 1.02 10.46 19.36
C MET A 76 1.70 10.25 20.72
N ASN A 77 0.90 9.81 21.70
CA ASN A 77 1.40 9.40 23.02
C ASN A 77 1.90 7.93 22.96
N MET A 78 2.71 7.53 23.96
CA MET A 78 3.29 6.19 24.09
C MET A 78 2.23 5.07 24.04
N HIS A 79 1.04 5.31 24.60
CA HIS A 79 -0.07 4.35 24.54
C HIS A 79 -0.56 4.11 23.10
N ILE A 80 -0.69 5.18 22.30
CA ILE A 80 -1.08 5.08 20.89
C ILE A 80 0.01 4.35 20.10
N PHE A 81 1.27 4.66 20.38
CA PHE A 81 2.42 4.00 19.75
C PHE A 81 2.45 2.50 20.06
N LEU A 82 2.29 2.10 21.32
CA LEU A 82 2.27 0.69 21.73
C LEU A 82 1.09 -0.06 21.10
N ASN A 83 -0.10 0.53 21.09
CA ASN A 83 -1.26 -0.06 20.41
C ASN A 83 -1.00 -0.25 18.91
N GLY A 84 -0.46 0.79 18.25
CA GLY A 84 -0.08 0.71 16.84
C GLY A 84 0.97 -0.37 16.59
N PHE A 85 1.95 -0.53 17.48
CA PHE A 85 2.97 -1.56 17.41
C PHE A 85 2.37 -2.97 17.52
N PHE A 86 1.52 -3.22 18.52
CA PHE A 86 0.84 -4.51 18.67
C PHE A 86 -0.07 -4.84 17.49
N ILE A 87 -0.83 -3.86 17.00
CA ILE A 87 -1.65 -4.01 15.79
C ILE A 87 -0.75 -4.35 14.60
N GLY A 88 0.38 -3.65 14.42
CA GLY A 88 1.35 -3.92 13.37
C GLY A 88 1.92 -5.35 13.45
N CYS A 89 2.31 -5.80 14.63
CA CYS A 89 2.77 -7.17 14.86
C CYS A 89 1.68 -8.21 14.53
N ALA A 90 0.45 -7.97 14.98
CA ALA A 90 -0.68 -8.84 14.68
C ALA A 90 -0.96 -8.92 13.17
N MET A 91 -0.87 -7.79 12.45
CA MET A 91 -1.02 -7.74 11.00
C MET A 91 0.09 -8.53 10.28
N MET A 92 1.35 -8.38 10.70
CA MET A 92 2.47 -9.13 10.12
C MET A 92 2.31 -10.64 10.33
N LEU A 93 1.96 -11.05 11.55
CA LEU A 93 1.69 -12.46 11.87
C LEU A 93 0.51 -13.00 11.07
N GLY A 94 -0.59 -12.25 10.97
CA GLY A 94 -1.74 -12.61 10.17
C GLY A 94 -1.38 -12.81 8.70
N ASN A 95 -0.58 -11.91 8.12
CA ASN A 95 -0.14 -12.03 6.73
C ASN A 95 0.78 -13.24 6.51
N PHE A 96 1.67 -13.54 7.46
CA PHE A 96 2.54 -14.72 7.40
C PHE A 96 1.73 -16.03 7.44
N ILE A 97 0.78 -16.12 8.37
CA ILE A 97 -0.13 -17.27 8.49
C ILE A 97 -0.99 -17.41 7.21
N ALA A 98 -1.55 -16.30 6.72
CA ALA A 98 -2.34 -16.29 5.49
C ALA A 98 -1.53 -16.78 4.28
N LEU A 99 -0.29 -16.32 4.13
CA LEU A 99 0.60 -16.78 3.05
C LEU A 99 0.81 -18.30 3.10
N ARG A 100 1.03 -18.84 4.31
CA ARG A 100 1.20 -20.29 4.51
C ARG A 100 -0.08 -21.05 4.18
N LEU A 101 -1.23 -20.56 4.64
CA LEU A 101 -2.53 -21.20 4.40
C LEU A 101 -2.89 -21.18 2.91
N VAL A 102 -2.82 -20.02 2.26
CA VAL A 102 -3.17 -19.82 0.85
C VAL A 102 -2.28 -20.64 -0.08
N SER A 103 -1.02 -20.90 0.29
CA SER A 103 -0.13 -21.75 -0.51
C SER A 103 -0.63 -23.19 -0.72
N HIS A 104 -1.56 -23.67 0.11
CA HIS A 104 -2.15 -25.02 0.01
C HIS A 104 -3.55 -25.01 -0.63
N VAL A 105 -4.08 -23.84 -1.00
CA VAL A 105 -5.45 -23.68 -1.52
C VAL A 105 -5.47 -23.65 -3.04
N ASN A 106 -6.47 -24.31 -3.63
CA ASN A 106 -6.70 -24.29 -5.08
C ASN A 106 -6.98 -22.87 -5.59
N LYS A 107 -6.34 -22.48 -6.71
CA LYS A 107 -6.44 -21.12 -7.28
C LYS A 107 -7.87 -20.68 -7.61
N LYS A 108 -8.69 -21.57 -8.20
CA LYS A 108 -10.07 -21.25 -8.65
C LYS A 108 -11.01 -20.88 -7.49
N PRO A 109 -11.17 -21.70 -6.43
CA PRO A 109 -12.03 -21.33 -5.31
C PRO A 109 -11.50 -20.10 -4.56
N TYR A 110 -10.18 -19.98 -4.40
CA TYR A 110 -9.57 -18.80 -3.79
C TYR A 110 -9.96 -17.50 -4.51
N GLN A 111 -9.80 -17.47 -5.85
CA GLN A 111 -10.17 -16.29 -6.65
C GLN A 111 -11.67 -15.97 -6.55
N ARG A 112 -12.54 -16.99 -6.52
CA ARG A 112 -13.99 -16.79 -6.39
C ARG A 112 -14.35 -16.19 -5.04
N VAL A 113 -13.78 -16.69 -3.95
CA VAL A 113 -14.01 -16.16 -2.60
C VAL A 113 -13.56 -14.70 -2.51
N VAL A 114 -12.33 -14.41 -2.95
CA VAL A 114 -11.80 -13.03 -2.94
C VAL A 114 -12.67 -12.10 -3.77
N ALA A 115 -13.11 -12.52 -4.96
CA ALA A 115 -14.00 -11.72 -5.80
C ALA A 115 -15.36 -11.45 -5.12
N CYS A 116 -15.98 -12.46 -4.51
CA CYS A 116 -17.23 -12.28 -3.77
C CYS A 116 -17.09 -11.29 -2.61
N VAL A 117 -16.01 -11.40 -1.83
CA VAL A 117 -15.72 -10.47 -0.73
C VAL A 117 -15.50 -9.05 -1.24
N MET A 118 -14.72 -8.88 -2.32
CA MET A 118 -14.49 -7.56 -2.93
C MET A 118 -15.80 -6.92 -3.40
N ILE A 119 -16.67 -7.67 -4.07
CA ILE A 119 -17.98 -7.16 -4.52
C ILE A 119 -18.85 -6.78 -3.31
N ALA A 120 -18.91 -7.62 -2.28
CA ALA A 120 -19.70 -7.34 -1.08
C ALA A 120 -19.23 -6.06 -0.37
N VAL A 121 -17.92 -5.89 -0.21
CA VAL A 121 -17.33 -4.68 0.40
C VAL A 121 -17.57 -3.45 -0.47
N SER A 122 -17.42 -3.55 -1.79
CA SER A 122 -17.71 -2.44 -2.70
C SER A 122 -19.18 -2.02 -2.65
N LEU A 123 -20.12 -2.96 -2.62
CA LEU A 123 -21.55 -2.66 -2.49
C LEU A 123 -21.86 -2.00 -1.15
N TRP A 124 -21.30 -2.54 -0.06
CA TRP A 124 -21.50 -1.97 1.27
C TRP A 124 -20.99 -0.54 1.36
N LEU A 125 -19.82 -0.26 0.80
CA LEU A 125 -19.25 1.08 0.78
C LEU A 125 -20.07 2.04 -0.08
N PHE A 126 -20.61 1.57 -1.22
CA PHE A 126 -21.47 2.37 -2.10
C PHE A 126 -22.84 2.72 -1.48
N VAL A 127 -23.35 1.88 -0.57
CA VAL A 127 -24.60 2.17 0.15
C VAL A 127 -24.36 3.10 1.35
N THR A 128 -23.18 3.01 1.97
CA THR A 128 -22.85 3.74 3.19
C THR A 128 -22.36 5.17 2.92
N VAL A 129 -21.66 5.38 1.81
CA VAL A 129 -21.15 6.69 1.36
C VAL A 129 -22.14 7.33 0.40
#